data_AF-A0A2V9H2J5-F1
#
_entry.id   AF-A0A2V9H2J5-F1
#
_cell.length_a   1.000
_cell.length_b   1.000
_cell.length_c   1.000
_cell.angle_alpha   90.00
_cell.angle_beta   90.00
_cell.angle_gamma   90.00
#
_symmetry.space_group_name_H-M   'P 1'
#
loop_
_entity.id
_entity.type
_entity.pdbx_description
1 polymer ?
#
loop_
_entity_poly.entity_id
_entity_poly.type
_entity_poly.pdbx_seq_one_letter_code
_entity_poly.pdbx_strand_id
1 'polypeptide(L)'
;MQSGNCGERHWRIFICYFVFACLSGVPTRANSPRGDQIPSPGFSAELSGSSAEVIQALNEVLEDQIIHGTHVFDKEPTLTGATVAASTPLFEPWNGPGRVFYKIRKDVVAPRHF
;
A
#
# COMPACT_ATOMS: atom_id res chain seq x y z
N MET A 1 -45.67 -47.85 -32.41
CA MET A 1 -44.33 -47.50 -32.92
C MET A 1 -44.07 -46.05 -32.55
N GLN A 2 -43.00 -45.82 -31.77
CA GLN A 2 -42.15 -44.61 -31.68
C GLN A 2 -42.82 -43.23 -31.45
N SER A 3 -42.25 -42.25 -30.75
CA SER A 3 -41.04 -42.10 -29.93
C SER A 3 -40.90 -40.59 -29.69
N GLY A 4 -40.59 -40.16 -28.47
CA GLY A 4 -40.04 -38.83 -28.15
C GLY A 4 -41.04 -37.67 -28.23
N ASN A 5 -40.98 -36.61 -27.44
CA ASN A 5 -39.79 -36.02 -26.83
C ASN A 5 -40.21 -35.16 -25.63
N CYS A 6 -40.17 -35.74 -24.43
CA CYS A 6 -40.50 -35.08 -23.15
C CYS A 6 -39.31 -34.27 -22.57
N GLY A 7 -38.29 -33.96 -23.39
CA GLY A 7 -36.99 -33.47 -22.92
C GLY A 7 -36.66 -31.99 -23.17
N GLU A 8 -37.43 -31.25 -23.97
CA GLU A 8 -36.96 -29.93 -24.46
C GLU A 8 -37.35 -28.72 -23.60
N ARG A 9 -38.38 -28.84 -22.75
CA ARG A 9 -38.85 -27.69 -21.94
C ARG A 9 -38.04 -27.47 -20.67
N HIS A 10 -37.45 -28.51 -20.08
CA HIS A 10 -36.64 -28.38 -18.87
C HIS A 10 -35.26 -27.78 -19.16
N TRP A 11 -34.62 -28.17 -20.27
CA TRP A 11 -33.28 -27.69 -20.65
C TRP A 11 -33.19 -26.16 -20.79
N ARG A 12 -34.23 -25.52 -21.34
CA ARG A 12 -34.26 -24.05 -21.52
C ARG A 12 -34.43 -23.29 -20.19
N ILE A 13 -35.09 -23.90 -19.21
CA ILE A 13 -35.27 -23.31 -17.86
C ILE A 13 -33.97 -23.40 -17.06
N PHE A 14 -33.26 -24.53 -17.16
CA PHE A 14 -31.97 -24.71 -16.48
C PHE A 14 -30.88 -23.75 -17.01
N ILE A 15 -30.87 -23.46 -18.31
CA ILE A 15 -29.91 -22.52 -18.91
C ILE A 15 -30.13 -21.08 -18.42
N CYS A 16 -31.38 -20.63 -18.28
CA CYS A 16 -31.67 -19.29 -17.77
C CYS A 16 -31.27 -19.11 -16.30
N TYR A 17 -31.43 -20.15 -15.47
CA TYR A 17 -31.00 -20.12 -14.08
C TYR A 17 -29.47 -20.09 -13.93
N PHE A 18 -28.75 -20.80 -14.81
CA PHE A 18 -27.29 -20.88 -14.74
C PHE A 18 -26.62 -19.56 -15.17
N VAL A 19 -27.21 -18.81 -16.11
CA VAL A 19 -26.69 -17.49 -16.52
C VAL A 19 -27.02 -16.40 -15.50
N PHE A 20 -28.17 -16.47 -14.83
CA PHE A 20 -28.55 -15.48 -13.81
C PHE A 20 -27.73 -15.61 -12.51
N ALA A 21 -27.24 -16.81 -12.18
CA ALA A 21 -26.39 -17.04 -11.02
C ALA A 21 -24.97 -16.48 -11.15
N CYS A 22 -24.52 -16.14 -12.36
CA CYS A 22 -23.18 -15.58 -12.58
C CYS A 22 -23.11 -14.04 -12.45
N LEU A 23 -24.25 -13.32 -12.36
CA LEU A 23 -24.26 -11.85 -12.32
C LEU A 23 -24.32 -11.22 -10.93
N SER A 24 -24.48 -11.98 -9.84
CA SER A 24 -24.57 -11.41 -8.48
C SER A 24 -23.25 -11.34 -7.73
N GLY A 25 -22.13 -11.71 -8.37
CA GLY A 25 -20.80 -11.74 -7.77
C GLY A 25 -19.90 -10.56 -8.13
N VAL A 26 -20.42 -9.35 -8.31
CA VAL A 26 -19.55 -8.16 -8.28
C VAL A 26 -19.39 -7.81 -6.80
N PRO A 27 -18.21 -7.99 -6.19
CA PRO A 27 -17.96 -7.37 -4.90
C PRO A 27 -18.06 -5.86 -5.13
N THR A 28 -19.18 -5.26 -4.72
CA THR A 28 -19.22 -3.82 -4.45
C THR A 28 -18.04 -3.57 -3.52
N ARG A 29 -17.05 -2.84 -4.01
CA ARG A 29 -16.02 -2.23 -3.17
C ARG A 29 -16.79 -1.37 -2.18
N ALA A 30 -17.07 -1.92 -1.00
CA ALA A 30 -17.66 -1.19 0.08
C ALA A 30 -16.73 -0.01 0.33
N ASN A 31 -17.23 1.19 0.08
CA ASN A 31 -16.61 2.44 0.47
C ASN A 31 -16.30 2.32 1.96
N SER A 32 -15.05 2.00 2.27
CA SER A 32 -14.60 1.91 3.65
C SER A 32 -14.75 3.32 4.23
N PRO A 33 -15.34 3.47 5.43
CA PRO A 33 -15.39 4.77 6.09
C PRO A 33 -13.95 5.26 6.16
N ARG A 34 -13.69 6.45 5.60
CA ARG A 34 -12.38 7.11 5.69
C ARG A 34 -12.02 7.12 7.16
N GLY A 35 -11.05 6.30 7.56
CA GLY A 35 -10.53 6.31 8.92
C GLY A 35 -10.08 7.72 9.20
N ASP A 36 -10.43 8.24 10.38
CA ASP A 36 -10.08 9.59 10.81
C ASP A 36 -8.64 9.91 10.41
N GLN A 37 -8.49 10.70 9.35
CA GLN A 37 -7.19 11.19 8.92
C GLN A 37 -6.77 12.17 10.01
N ILE A 38 -6.01 11.67 11.00
CA ILE A 38 -5.36 12.50 12.00
C ILE A 38 -4.56 13.52 11.18
N PRO A 39 -4.91 14.82 11.19
CA PRO A 39 -4.22 15.80 10.37
C PRO A 39 -2.81 15.95 10.92
N SER A 40 -1.88 15.21 10.33
CA SER A 40 -0.46 15.35 10.62
C SER A 40 0.13 16.30 9.59
N PRO A 41 0.96 17.28 9.98
CA PRO A 41 1.79 18.00 9.02
C PRO A 41 2.73 16.98 8.37
N GLY A 42 2.40 16.54 7.15
CA GLY A 42 3.13 15.49 6.46
C GLY A 42 2.33 14.82 5.34
N PHE A 43 2.93 13.79 4.75
CA PHE A 43 2.31 12.94 3.74
C PHE A 43 1.70 11.70 4.40
N SER A 44 0.44 11.42 4.10
CA SER A 44 -0.27 10.22 4.57
C SER A 44 -0.94 9.53 3.37
N ALA A 45 -0.80 8.22 3.26
CA ALA A 45 -1.40 7.42 2.20
C ALA A 45 -1.93 6.11 2.75
N GLU A 46 -3.12 5.71 2.32
CA GLU A 46 -3.67 4.38 2.58
C GLU A 46 -3.12 3.39 1.55
N LEU A 47 -2.57 2.28 2.03
CA LEU A 47 -2.01 1.22 1.19
C LEU A 47 -2.98 0.05 1.13
N SER A 48 -3.22 -0.50 -0.07
CA SER A 48 -4.14 -1.62 -0.28
C SER A 48 -3.54 -3.01 0.03
N GLY A 49 -2.30 -3.07 0.50
CA GLY A 49 -1.59 -4.32 0.82
C GLY A 49 -1.83 -4.80 2.25
N SER A 50 -1.51 -6.07 2.53
CA SER A 50 -1.51 -6.58 3.90
C SER A 50 -0.45 -5.88 4.75
N SER A 51 -0.66 -5.82 6.07
CA SER A 51 0.33 -5.21 6.97
C SER A 51 1.71 -5.86 6.84
N ALA A 52 1.78 -7.18 6.62
CA ALA A 52 3.03 -7.89 6.46
C ALA A 52 3.79 -7.47 5.19
N GLU A 53 3.10 -7.35 4.06
CA GLU A 53 3.71 -6.89 2.79
C GLU A 53 4.22 -5.46 2.89
N VAL A 54 3.45 -4.57 3.54
CA VAL A 54 3.86 -3.18 3.76
C VAL A 54 5.12 -3.10 4.62
N ILE A 55 5.20 -3.89 5.70
CA ILE A 55 6.38 -3.92 6.57
C ILE A 55 7.58 -4.50 5.81
N GLN A 56 7.37 -5.53 5.00
CA GLN A 56 8.44 -6.14 4.21
C GLN A 56 9.02 -5.13 3.21
N ALA A 57 8.17 -4.48 2.41
CA ALA A 57 8.60 -3.44 1.48
C ALA A 57 9.27 -2.25 2.21
N LEU A 58 8.76 -1.89 3.39
CA LEU A 58 9.38 -0.85 4.22
C LEU A 58 10.78 -1.25 4.67
N ASN A 59 11.00 -2.49 5.10
CA ASN A 59 12.30 -2.99 5.52
C ASN A 59 13.31 -2.96 4.35
N GLU A 60 12.88 -3.35 3.15
CA GLU A 60 13.73 -3.27 1.95
C GLU A 60 14.18 -1.83 1.68
N VAL A 61 13.28 -0.85 1.82
CA VAL A 61 13.61 0.58 1.69
C VAL A 61 14.49 1.07 2.83
N LEU A 62 14.30 0.58 4.06
CA LEU A 62 15.15 0.94 5.20
C LEU A 62 16.60 0.45 5.00
N GLU A 63 16.77 -0.73 4.44
CA GLU A 63 18.07 -1.39 4.23
C GLU A 63 18.87 -0.83 3.05
N ASP A 64 18.21 -0.22 2.05
CA ASP A 64 18.81 0.31 0.80
C ASP A 64 19.92 1.37 1.00
N GLN A 65 20.24 1.81 2.23
CA GLN A 65 21.26 2.84 2.56
C GLN A 65 21.13 4.19 1.80
N ILE A 66 20.10 4.36 0.97
CA ILE A 66 19.87 5.51 0.12
C ILE A 66 18.66 6.31 0.63
N ILE A 67 18.78 7.63 0.72
CA ILE A 67 17.63 8.54 0.89
C ILE A 67 17.25 9.08 -0.49
N HIS A 68 16.05 8.74 -0.93
CA HIS A 68 15.49 9.17 -2.20
C HIS A 68 14.95 10.59 -2.13
N GLY A 69 15.06 11.35 -3.23
CA GLY A 69 14.51 12.71 -3.34
C GLY A 69 15.27 13.81 -2.57
N THR A 70 16.40 13.48 -1.95
CA THR A 70 17.29 14.44 -1.28
C THR A 70 18.70 14.35 -1.87
N HIS A 71 19.36 15.50 -2.04
CA HIS A 71 20.66 15.60 -2.68
C HIS A 71 21.68 16.26 -1.76
N VAL A 72 22.91 15.75 -1.73
CA VAL A 72 24.04 16.40 -1.03
C VAL A 72 24.65 17.47 -1.93
N PHE A 73 24.92 17.12 -3.18
CA PHE A 73 25.48 18.00 -4.20
C PHE A 73 24.68 17.83 -5.50
N ASP A 74 24.63 18.89 -6.31
CA ASP A 74 23.93 18.93 -7.61
C ASP A 74 24.32 17.79 -8.56
N LYS A 75 25.57 17.33 -8.44
CA LYS A 75 26.13 16.28 -9.30
C LYS A 75 25.84 14.87 -8.80
N GLU A 76 25.42 14.71 -7.55
CA GLU A 76 25.14 13.40 -6.93
C GLU A 76 23.69 13.32 -6.49
N PRO A 77 22.82 12.73 -7.34
CA PRO A 77 21.39 12.71 -7.11
C PRO A 77 20.96 11.76 -5.99
N THR A 78 21.88 10.96 -5.45
CA THR A 78 21.58 9.94 -4.43
C THR A 78 22.39 10.18 -3.18
N LEU A 79 21.67 10.34 -2.07
CA LEU A 79 22.29 10.49 -0.75
C LEU A 79 22.45 9.10 -0.12
N THR A 80 23.69 8.60 -0.14
CA THR A 80 24.05 7.25 0.32
C THR A 80 24.56 7.24 1.77
N GLY A 81 24.70 6.04 2.35
CA GLY A 81 25.24 5.83 3.71
C GLY A 81 24.23 6.15 4.81
N ALA A 82 22.94 6.14 4.50
CA ALA A 82 21.86 6.37 5.44
C ALA A 82 21.58 5.12 6.27
N THR A 83 21.54 5.29 7.58
CA THR A 83 21.42 4.20 8.55
C THR A 83 20.05 4.20 9.21
N VAL A 84 19.55 3.01 9.55
CA VAL A 84 18.36 2.87 10.39
C VAL A 84 18.69 3.30 11.81
N ALA A 85 17.82 4.10 12.40
CA ALA A 85 17.95 4.60 13.76
C ALA A 85 16.67 4.35 14.57
N ALA A 86 16.82 4.11 15.87
CA ALA A 86 15.68 3.95 16.77
C ALA A 86 15.07 5.30 17.20
N SER A 87 15.86 6.37 17.15
CA SER A 87 15.44 7.72 17.55
C SER A 87 16.26 8.78 16.82
N THR A 88 15.80 10.02 16.92
CA THR A 88 16.45 11.20 16.36
C THR A 88 16.27 12.38 17.32
N PRO A 89 17.27 13.27 17.46
CA PRO A 89 17.11 14.50 18.25
C PRO A 89 16.19 15.53 17.57
N LEU A 90 15.79 15.32 16.31
CA LEU A 90 14.95 16.25 15.55
C LEU A 90 13.46 16.14 15.90
N PHE A 91 13.04 15.01 16.46
CA PHE A 91 11.65 14.74 16.81
C PHE A 91 11.58 14.15 18.22
N GLU A 92 10.57 14.56 18.98
CA GLU A 92 10.27 13.94 20.26
C GLU A 92 9.92 12.45 20.09
N PRO A 93 10.14 11.61 21.12
CA PRO A 93 9.76 10.20 21.08
C PRO A 93 8.27 10.03 20.73
N TRP A 94 7.99 9.16 19.75
CA TRP A 94 6.62 8.87 19.35
C TRP A 94 5.88 8.07 20.43
N ASN A 95 4.77 8.62 20.93
CA ASN A 95 3.91 7.99 21.94
C ASN A 95 2.50 7.65 21.40
N GLY A 96 2.26 7.85 20.10
CA GLY A 96 0.97 7.58 19.47
C GLY A 96 0.80 6.11 19.05
N PRO A 97 -0.35 5.75 18.47
CA PRO A 97 -0.55 4.41 17.91
C PRO A 97 0.38 4.13 16.73
N GLY A 98 0.66 2.85 16.48
CA GLY A 98 1.46 2.40 15.33
C GLY A 98 2.96 2.24 15.63
N ARG A 99 3.75 2.12 14.56
CA ARG A 99 5.21 1.96 14.62
C ARG A 99 5.88 3.03 13.78
N VAL A 100 6.97 3.57 14.29
CA VAL A 100 7.78 4.59 13.62
C VAL A 100 9.15 4.04 13.33
N PHE A 101 9.68 4.37 12.16
CA PHE A 101 10.99 3.96 11.69
C PHE A 101 11.74 5.21 11.24
N TYR A 102 13.01 5.32 11.61
CA TYR A 102 13.85 6.44 11.20
C TYR A 102 14.98 5.94 10.31
N LYS A 103 15.14 6.59 9.16
CA LYS A 103 16.30 6.44 8.28
C LYS A 103 17.04 7.77 8.27
N ILE A 104 18.27 7.78 8.79
CA ILE A 104 19.02 9.02 9.06
C ILE A 104 20.38 8.93 8.40
N ARG A 105 20.81 10.05 7.80
CA ARG A 105 22.19 10.29 7.42
C ARG A 105 22.71 11.50 8.18
N LYS A 106 23.83 11.33 8.88
CA LYS A 106 24.53 12.39 9.60
C LYS A 106 25.66 12.97 8.74
N ASP A 107 26.16 14.12 9.15
CA ASP A 107 27.35 14.78 8.55
C ASP A 107 27.18 15.12 7.06
N VAL A 108 25.95 15.46 6.68
CA VAL A 108 25.63 15.93 5.34
C VAL A 108 25.41 17.43 5.36
N VAL A 109 26.12 18.13 4.49
CA VAL A 109 25.92 19.54 4.19
C VAL A 109 25.31 19.61 2.81
N ALA A 110 24.18 20.29 2.65
CA ALA A 110 23.62 20.62 1.34
C ALA A 110 24.07 22.06 0.98
N PRO A 111 25.11 22.26 0.14
CA PRO A 111 25.67 23.59 -0.10
C PRO A 111 24.69 24.58 -0.72
N ARG A 112 23.58 24.11 -1.31
CA ARG A 112 22.52 24.96 -1.87
C ARG A 112 21.80 25.84 -0.84
N HIS A 113 21.93 25.55 0.45
CA HIS A 113 21.26 26.26 1.53
C HIS A 113 22.22 27.07 2.41
N PHE A 114 23.46 27.31 1.95
CA PHE A 114 24.48 28.15 2.57
C PHE A 114 24.89 29.26 1.59
#